data_AF-A0A947MRM2-F1
#
_entry.id   AF-A0A947MRM2-F1
#
_cell.length_a   1.000
_cell.length_b   1.000
_cell.length_c   1.000
_cell.angle_alpha   90.00
_cell.angle_beta   90.00
_cell.angle_gamma   90.00
#
_symmetry.space_group_name_H-M   'P 1'
#
loop_
_entity.id
_entity.type
_entity.pdbx_description
1 polymer ?
#
loop_
_entity_poly.entity_id
_entity_poly.type
_entity_poly.pdbx_seq_one_letter_code
_entity_poly.pdbx_strand_id
1 'polypeptide(L)'
;AFVTPRHCSGRPTTAPSTGSLPDEVFFSGGHDQTLGTPKEGLSDDLDALAVYLKHLLTELKSPYRQPDGAFTPEALAGRALFESAETGCTTCHAGPRLTDSAFLPQGPGSPKMPLLHDVGTLKPSSGQRLGGPLPGIDTPTLLGVWATAPYLHDGSSPTLKAVLTTANPSDQHGKTSHLTPSEIAAIVAYLQQLEPSP
;
A
#
# COMPACT_ATOMS: atom_id res chain seq x y z
N ALA A 1 24.33 -42.41 -3.82
CA ALA A 1 23.14 -42.38 -2.95
C ALA A 1 21.99 -41.79 -3.76
N PHE A 2 21.10 -42.65 -4.26
CA PHE A 2 19.94 -42.25 -5.04
C PHE A 2 18.90 -41.62 -4.12
N VAL A 3 18.51 -40.37 -4.40
CA VAL A 3 17.38 -39.72 -3.74
C VAL A 3 16.12 -40.17 -4.48
N THR A 4 15.35 -41.06 -3.85
CA THR A 4 14.01 -41.44 -4.27
C THR A 4 13.05 -40.25 -4.11
N PRO A 5 12.16 -39.96 -5.08
CA PRO A 5 11.09 -38.99 -4.88
C PRO A 5 10.05 -39.58 -3.92
N ARG A 6 9.77 -38.89 -2.82
CA ARG A 6 8.59 -39.21 -1.99
C ARG A 6 7.33 -38.93 -2.82
N HIS A 7 6.55 -39.98 -3.03
CA HIS A 7 5.18 -39.89 -3.53
C HIS A 7 4.36 -38.98 -2.61
N CYS A 8 3.87 -37.85 -3.13
CA CYS A 8 2.68 -37.20 -2.57
C CYS A 8 1.45 -38.04 -2.98
N SER A 9 1.18 -39.11 -2.23
CA SER A 9 -0.05 -39.89 -2.36
C SER A 9 -1.13 -39.26 -1.50
N GLY A 10 -2.00 -38.48 -2.13
CA GLY A 10 -3.15 -37.85 -1.49
C GLY A 10 -3.63 -36.68 -2.32
N ARG A 11 -4.14 -36.96 -3.52
CA ARG A 11 -4.86 -35.95 -4.32
C ARG A 11 -6.32 -36.03 -3.86
N PRO A 12 -6.87 -35.04 -3.15
CA PRO A 12 -8.31 -34.88 -3.13
C PRO A 12 -8.70 -34.61 -4.59
N THR A 13 -9.69 -35.33 -5.08
CA THR A 13 -10.35 -35.01 -6.34
C THR A 13 -10.85 -33.57 -6.24
N THR A 14 -10.14 -32.63 -6.87
CA THR A 14 -10.59 -31.25 -7.00
C THR A 14 -11.83 -31.29 -7.89
N ALA A 15 -13.01 -31.22 -7.27
CA ALA A 15 -14.18 -30.66 -7.93
C ALA A 15 -13.78 -29.30 -8.53
N PRO A 16 -14.38 -28.87 -9.65
CA PRO A 16 -14.14 -27.54 -10.17
C PRO A 16 -14.46 -26.54 -9.06
N SER A 17 -13.42 -25.90 -8.52
CA SER A 17 -13.60 -24.90 -7.49
C SER A 17 -14.18 -23.67 -8.18
N THR A 18 -15.28 -23.15 -7.64
CA THR A 18 -15.98 -22.01 -8.23
C THR A 18 -15.21 -20.70 -8.07
N GLY A 19 -14.06 -20.71 -7.36
CA GLY A 19 -13.24 -19.53 -7.05
C GLY A 19 -13.93 -18.49 -6.16
N SER A 20 -15.16 -18.79 -5.73
CA SER A 20 -16.08 -17.85 -5.10
C SER A 20 -16.78 -18.51 -3.92
N LEU A 21 -17.07 -17.70 -2.91
CA LEU A 21 -17.92 -18.08 -1.79
C LEU A 21 -19.37 -18.25 -2.28
N PRO A 22 -20.11 -19.31 -1.91
CA PRO A 22 -21.52 -19.43 -2.26
C PRO A 22 -22.36 -18.27 -1.71
N ASP A 23 -23.35 -17.80 -2.49
CA ASP A 23 -24.20 -16.66 -2.11
C ASP A 23 -24.83 -16.85 -0.72
N GLU A 24 -25.32 -18.06 -0.41
CA GLU A 24 -25.93 -18.37 0.89
C GLU A 24 -24.97 -18.13 2.06
N VAL A 25 -23.68 -18.42 1.88
CA VAL A 25 -22.65 -18.21 2.90
C VAL A 25 -22.26 -16.73 2.92
N PHE A 26 -22.11 -16.10 1.75
CA PHE A 26 -21.75 -14.68 1.64
C PHE A 26 -22.78 -13.74 2.27
N PHE A 27 -24.07 -13.99 2.09
CA PHE A 27 -25.15 -13.18 2.67
C PHE A 27 -25.51 -13.58 4.11
N SER A 28 -24.85 -14.59 4.67
CA SER A 28 -25.04 -14.99 6.06
C SER A 28 -24.05 -14.29 7.00
N GLY A 29 -24.41 -14.15 8.27
CA GLY A 29 -23.44 -13.80 9.33
C GLY A 29 -22.75 -12.44 9.19
N GLY A 30 -23.22 -11.55 8.31
CA GLY A 30 -22.61 -10.25 8.04
C GLY A 30 -21.33 -10.33 7.19
N HIS A 31 -21.08 -11.43 6.48
CA HIS A 31 -19.95 -11.54 5.55
C HIS A 31 -20.08 -10.61 4.34
N ASP A 32 -21.29 -10.18 4.00
CA ASP A 32 -21.60 -9.25 2.92
C ASP A 32 -21.20 -7.79 3.24
N GLN A 33 -20.93 -7.49 4.50
CA GLN A 33 -20.50 -6.17 4.94
C GLN A 33 -19.00 -5.98 4.69
N THR A 34 -18.60 -4.80 4.20
CA THR A 34 -17.23 -4.47 3.76
C THR A 34 -16.15 -4.76 4.82
N LEU A 35 -16.47 -4.61 6.11
CA LEU A 35 -15.61 -4.92 7.25
C LEU A 35 -16.36 -5.75 8.30
N GLY A 36 -17.31 -6.57 7.86
CA GLY A 36 -18.07 -7.48 8.72
C GLY A 36 -17.28 -8.72 9.12
N THR A 37 -17.99 -9.81 9.36
CA THR A 37 -17.37 -11.07 9.82
C THR A 37 -16.32 -11.56 8.81
N PRO A 38 -15.09 -11.91 9.25
CA PRO A 38 -14.05 -12.45 8.38
C PRO A 38 -14.53 -13.67 7.59
N LYS A 39 -14.00 -13.85 6.38
CA LYS A 39 -14.33 -14.99 5.51
C LYS A 39 -13.33 -16.15 5.62
N GLU A 40 -12.38 -16.04 6.55
CA GLU A 40 -11.36 -17.07 6.79
C GLU A 40 -12.01 -18.40 7.13
N GLY A 41 -11.56 -19.48 6.48
CA GLY A 41 -12.08 -20.84 6.68
C GLY A 41 -13.39 -21.14 5.94
N LEU A 42 -13.94 -20.21 5.17
CA LEU A 42 -15.19 -20.42 4.43
C LEU A 42 -14.98 -20.87 2.98
N SER A 43 -13.75 -20.78 2.46
CA SER A 43 -13.39 -21.23 1.12
C SER A 43 -11.90 -21.54 1.03
N ASP A 44 -11.59 -22.80 0.74
CA ASP A 44 -10.20 -23.27 0.58
C ASP A 44 -9.42 -22.45 -0.46
N ASP A 45 -10.08 -22.03 -1.55
CA ASP A 45 -9.47 -21.20 -2.59
C ASP A 45 -9.13 -19.78 -2.11
N LEU A 46 -10.06 -19.15 -1.38
CA LEU A 46 -9.85 -17.79 -0.84
C LEU A 46 -8.77 -17.82 0.26
N ASP A 47 -8.74 -18.87 1.06
CA ASP A 47 -7.71 -19.06 2.08
C ASP A 47 -6.35 -19.33 1.42
N ALA A 48 -6.29 -20.16 0.38
CA ALA A 48 -5.06 -20.39 -0.39
C ALA A 48 -4.55 -19.10 -1.05
N LEU A 49 -5.44 -18.27 -1.62
CA LEU A 49 -5.09 -16.97 -2.16
C LEU A 49 -4.57 -16.02 -1.08
N ALA A 50 -5.23 -15.97 0.09
CA ALA A 50 -4.78 -15.14 1.20
C ALA A 50 -3.40 -15.55 1.71
N VAL A 51 -3.11 -16.85 1.80
CA VAL A 51 -1.77 -17.37 2.15
C VAL A 51 -0.74 -16.99 1.10
N TYR A 52 -1.05 -17.17 -0.19
CA TYR A 52 -0.16 -16.81 -1.29
C TYR A 52 0.21 -15.32 -1.26
N LEU A 53 -0.79 -14.43 -1.11
CA LEU A 53 -0.56 -12.99 -1.04
C LEU A 53 0.26 -12.57 0.18
N LYS A 54 0.02 -13.19 1.35
CA LYS A 54 0.83 -12.94 2.56
C LYS A 54 2.30 -13.29 2.33
N HIS A 55 2.59 -14.38 1.62
CA HIS A 55 3.97 -14.79 1.33
C HIS A 55 4.65 -13.90 0.28
N LEU A 56 3.93 -13.43 -0.74
CA LEU A 56 4.51 -12.52 -1.75
C LEU A 56 5.04 -11.22 -1.13
N LEU A 57 4.34 -10.71 -0.13
CA LEU A 57 4.70 -9.44 0.51
C LEU A 57 5.97 -9.54 1.37
N THR A 58 6.32 -10.71 1.89
CA THR A 58 7.54 -10.89 2.69
C THR A 58 8.81 -11.00 1.85
N GLU A 59 8.66 -11.35 0.56
CA GLU A 59 9.78 -11.56 -0.37
C GLU A 59 10.12 -10.34 -1.22
N LEU A 60 9.35 -9.24 -1.10
CA LEU A 60 9.56 -8.06 -1.94
C LEU A 60 10.82 -7.30 -1.50
N LYS A 61 11.91 -7.46 -2.26
CA LYS A 61 13.20 -6.77 -2.02
C LYS A 61 13.47 -5.69 -3.03
N SER A 62 13.87 -4.52 -2.55
CA SER A 62 14.25 -3.42 -3.42
C SER A 62 15.59 -3.70 -4.12
N PRO A 63 15.67 -3.59 -5.46
CA PRO A 63 16.93 -3.73 -6.19
C PRO A 63 17.86 -2.52 -5.99
N TYR A 64 17.40 -1.46 -5.31
CA TYR A 64 18.15 -0.22 -5.09
C TYR A 64 18.94 -0.21 -3.79
N ARG A 65 18.78 -1.23 -2.94
CA ARG A 65 19.56 -1.38 -1.70
C ARG A 65 20.98 -1.85 -2.00
N GLN A 66 21.85 -1.71 -1.01
CA GLN A 66 23.18 -2.31 -1.06
C GLN A 66 23.09 -3.84 -1.10
N PRO A 67 24.15 -4.55 -1.54
CA PRO A 67 24.14 -6.02 -1.62
C PRO A 67 23.88 -6.74 -0.29
N ASP A 68 24.16 -6.09 0.83
CA ASP A 68 23.88 -6.57 2.20
C ASP A 68 22.46 -6.22 2.69
N GLY A 69 21.65 -5.56 1.84
CA GLY A 69 20.32 -5.08 2.18
C GLY A 69 20.29 -3.76 2.95
N ALA A 70 21.44 -3.12 3.20
CA ALA A 70 21.47 -1.82 3.86
C ALA A 70 21.00 -0.69 2.93
N PHE A 71 20.53 0.40 3.54
CA PHE A 71 20.26 1.64 2.80
C PHE A 71 21.57 2.23 2.27
N THR A 72 21.54 2.80 1.07
CA THR A 72 22.66 3.60 0.55
C THR A 72 22.84 4.90 1.36
N PRO A 73 24.04 5.51 1.39
CA PRO A 73 24.25 6.80 2.05
C PRO A 73 23.29 7.90 1.56
N GLU A 74 22.99 7.90 0.26
CA GLU A 74 22.02 8.81 -0.35
C GLU A 74 20.59 8.58 0.17
N ALA A 75 20.16 7.32 0.29
CA ALA A 75 18.88 7.00 0.90
C ALA A 75 18.81 7.35 2.39
N LEU A 76 19.92 7.25 3.14
CA LEU A 76 19.96 7.70 4.53
C LEU A 76 19.82 9.23 4.63
N ALA A 77 20.43 9.99 3.72
CA ALA A 77 20.21 11.43 3.63
C ALA A 77 18.76 11.77 3.26
N GLY A 78 18.19 11.03 2.30
CA GLY A 78 16.78 11.14 1.91
C GLY A 78 15.81 10.83 3.03
N ARG A 79 16.12 9.83 3.85
CA ARG A 79 15.35 9.47 5.04
C ARG A 79 15.30 10.62 6.03
N ALA A 80 16.43 11.28 6.30
CA ALA A 80 16.48 12.41 7.21
C ALA A 80 15.59 13.58 6.74
N LEU A 81 15.58 13.84 5.43
CA LEU A 81 14.68 14.85 4.83
C LEU A 81 13.22 14.40 4.93
N PHE A 82 12.92 13.15 4.61
CA PHE A 82 11.57 12.58 4.67
C PHE A 82 10.98 12.63 6.09
N GLU A 83 11.78 12.34 7.10
CA GLU A 83 11.39 12.36 8.52
C GLU A 83 11.39 13.78 9.13
N SER A 84 11.81 14.80 8.38
CA SER A 84 11.85 16.16 8.88
C SER A 84 10.44 16.77 9.02
N ALA A 85 10.26 17.58 10.05
CA ALA A 85 9.03 18.36 10.21
C ALA A 85 8.85 19.41 9.09
N GLU A 86 9.93 19.81 8.42
CA GLU A 86 9.86 20.80 7.35
C GLU A 86 9.25 20.23 6.07
N THR A 87 9.62 19.01 5.67
CA THR A 87 8.99 18.33 4.52
C THR A 87 7.64 17.73 4.88
N GLY A 88 7.47 17.26 6.12
CA GLY A 88 6.20 16.79 6.67
C GLY A 88 5.69 15.46 6.09
N CYS A 89 6.52 14.67 5.42
CA CYS A 89 6.09 13.41 4.79
C CYS A 89 5.54 12.40 5.82
N THR A 90 6.12 12.37 7.02
CA THR A 90 5.69 11.50 8.12
C THR A 90 4.43 11.98 8.85
N THR A 91 3.75 13.02 8.37
CA THR A 91 2.42 13.36 8.91
C THR A 91 1.38 12.32 8.50
N CYS A 92 1.48 11.78 7.28
CA CYS A 92 0.62 10.71 6.77
C CYS A 92 1.39 9.40 6.53
N HIS A 93 2.64 9.45 6.04
CA HIS A 93 3.42 8.25 5.74
C HIS A 93 4.31 7.82 6.92
N ALA A 94 3.67 7.41 8.01
CA ALA A 94 4.35 7.08 9.26
C ALA A 94 4.22 5.60 9.68
N GLY A 95 5.00 5.27 10.71
CA GLY A 95 4.94 3.97 11.37
C GLY A 95 5.47 2.81 10.51
N PRO A 96 5.32 1.56 10.99
CA PRO A 96 5.91 0.39 10.35
C PRO A 96 5.40 0.12 8.93
N ARG A 97 4.21 0.63 8.59
CA ARG A 97 3.59 0.46 7.28
C ARG A 97 3.74 1.68 6.37
N LEU A 98 4.33 2.79 6.86
CA LEU A 98 4.44 4.06 6.13
C LEU A 98 3.11 4.54 5.56
N THR A 99 2.08 4.49 6.39
CA THR A 99 0.72 4.94 6.12
C THR A 99 -0.02 5.13 7.44
N ASP A 100 -0.87 6.16 7.49
CA ASP A 100 -1.81 6.43 8.57
C ASP A 100 -3.22 5.86 8.27
N SER A 101 -3.37 5.07 7.20
CA SER A 101 -4.61 4.42 6.80
C SER A 101 -5.32 3.77 8.00
N ALA A 102 -6.49 4.33 8.31
CA ALA A 102 -7.25 4.00 9.50
C ALA A 102 -8.73 4.32 9.29
N PHE A 103 -9.59 3.66 10.07
CA PHE A 103 -11.00 4.03 10.21
C PHE A 103 -11.18 4.73 11.56
N LEU A 104 -11.50 6.03 11.52
CA LEU A 104 -11.61 6.90 12.68
C LEU A 104 -13.06 6.95 13.21
N PRO A 105 -13.25 7.07 14.54
CA PRO A 105 -14.56 7.32 15.12
C PRO A 105 -15.12 8.68 14.72
N GLN A 106 -16.40 8.74 14.32
CA GLN A 106 -17.09 9.99 13.97
C GLN A 106 -17.95 10.56 15.11
N GLY A 107 -17.91 9.93 16.28
CA GLY A 107 -18.74 10.25 17.44
C GLY A 107 -19.48 9.02 17.99
N PRO A 108 -20.09 9.13 19.18
CA PRO A 108 -20.81 8.03 19.80
C PRO A 108 -21.93 7.50 18.89
N GLY A 109 -21.98 6.18 18.69
CA GLY A 109 -23.02 5.51 17.88
C GLY A 109 -22.90 5.70 16.36
N SER A 110 -21.91 6.43 15.87
CA SER A 110 -21.69 6.62 14.43
C SER A 110 -20.75 5.55 13.85
N PRO A 111 -20.94 5.13 12.58
CA PRO A 111 -19.98 4.25 11.93
C PRO A 111 -18.62 4.94 11.81
N LYS A 112 -17.55 4.15 11.90
CA LYS A 112 -16.19 4.64 11.65
C LYS A 112 -16.03 5.00 10.18
N MET A 113 -15.26 6.04 9.89
CA MET A 113 -15.00 6.49 8.52
C MET A 113 -13.51 6.44 8.20
N PRO A 114 -13.13 6.18 6.94
CA PRO A 114 -11.72 6.17 6.55
C PRO A 114 -11.12 7.56 6.75
N LEU A 115 -9.88 7.61 7.26
CA LEU A 115 -9.04 8.78 7.21
C LEU A 115 -8.61 9.00 5.75
N LEU A 116 -8.92 10.17 5.21
CA LEU A 116 -8.67 10.53 3.82
C LEU A 116 -7.96 11.88 3.78
N HIS A 117 -7.01 12.02 2.86
CA HIS A 117 -6.26 13.25 2.66
C HIS A 117 -6.42 13.74 1.22
N ASP A 118 -6.64 15.04 1.06
CA ASP A 118 -6.51 15.70 -0.24
C ASP A 118 -5.13 16.33 -0.32
N VAL A 119 -4.30 15.81 -1.21
CA VAL A 119 -2.94 16.31 -1.48
C VAL A 119 -2.91 17.20 -2.73
N GLY A 120 -4.07 17.69 -3.17
CA GLY A 120 -4.23 18.60 -4.30
C GLY A 120 -4.20 17.92 -5.67
N THR A 121 -4.19 16.59 -5.71
CA THR A 121 -4.13 15.80 -6.96
C THR A 121 -5.51 15.32 -7.42
N LEU A 122 -6.57 15.56 -6.65
CA LEU A 122 -7.93 15.23 -7.03
C LEU A 122 -8.37 15.96 -8.31
N LYS A 123 -9.08 15.24 -9.17
CA LYS A 123 -9.61 15.73 -10.45
C LYS A 123 -11.10 15.42 -10.52
N PRO A 124 -11.87 16.08 -11.41
CA PRO A 124 -13.25 15.66 -11.68
C PRO A 124 -13.38 14.18 -12.05
N SER A 125 -12.37 13.61 -12.73
CA SER A 125 -12.30 12.19 -13.08
C SER A 125 -11.98 11.24 -11.91
N SER A 126 -11.61 11.78 -10.73
CA SER A 126 -11.37 10.96 -9.53
C SER A 126 -12.65 10.39 -8.92
N GLY A 127 -13.81 10.85 -9.40
CA GLY A 127 -15.11 10.32 -9.01
C GLY A 127 -15.67 10.97 -7.75
N GLN A 128 -16.62 10.26 -7.14
CA GLN A 128 -17.44 10.74 -6.04
C GLN A 128 -17.43 9.69 -4.93
N ARG A 129 -17.63 10.13 -3.68
CA ARG A 129 -17.79 9.25 -2.54
C ARG A 129 -19.22 9.32 -2.05
N LEU A 130 -19.94 8.20 -2.12
CA LEU A 130 -21.35 8.09 -1.70
C LEU A 130 -22.28 9.13 -2.35
N GLY A 131 -22.07 9.40 -3.65
CA GLY A 131 -22.84 10.40 -4.41
C GLY A 131 -22.52 11.86 -4.06
N GLY A 132 -21.51 12.10 -3.23
CA GLY A 132 -21.00 13.43 -2.91
C GLY A 132 -19.55 13.63 -3.35
N PRO A 133 -18.98 14.83 -3.11
CA PRO A 133 -17.58 15.12 -3.40
C PRO A 133 -16.65 14.11 -2.73
N LEU A 134 -15.56 13.75 -3.42
CA LEU A 134 -14.50 12.94 -2.85
C LEU A 134 -13.64 13.83 -1.93
N PRO A 135 -13.62 13.61 -0.59
CA PRO A 135 -12.93 14.52 0.33
C PRO A 135 -11.41 14.30 0.40
N GLY A 136 -10.90 13.24 -0.24
CA GLY A 136 -9.50 12.81 -0.19
C GLY A 136 -9.35 11.35 -0.60
N ILE A 137 -8.11 10.88 -0.62
CA ILE A 137 -7.73 9.48 -0.86
C ILE A 137 -7.08 8.91 0.40
N ASP A 138 -7.24 7.60 0.61
CA ASP A 138 -6.52 6.89 1.67
C ASP A 138 -5.02 6.90 1.40
N THR A 139 -4.20 7.11 2.43
CA THR A 139 -2.74 7.17 2.29
C THR A 139 -2.21 5.77 1.93
N PRO A 140 -1.65 5.53 0.73
CA PRO A 140 -1.09 4.21 0.43
C PRO A 140 0.17 3.96 1.25
N THR A 141 0.47 2.69 1.52
CA THR A 141 1.79 2.32 2.04
C THR A 141 2.88 2.69 1.03
N LEU A 142 4.02 3.19 1.50
CA LEU A 142 5.20 3.41 0.67
C LEU A 142 6.13 2.19 0.59
N LEU A 143 5.82 1.10 1.32
CA LEU A 143 6.60 -0.12 1.22
C LEU A 143 6.43 -0.73 -0.18
N GLY A 144 7.54 -0.92 -0.90
CA GLY A 144 7.52 -1.45 -2.27
C GLY A 144 7.18 -0.41 -3.35
N VAL A 145 7.06 0.88 -3.02
CA VAL A 145 6.67 1.95 -3.97
C VAL A 145 7.61 2.06 -5.18
N TRP A 146 8.82 1.52 -5.10
CA TRP A 146 9.77 1.45 -6.21
C TRP A 146 9.28 0.61 -7.40
N ALA A 147 8.33 -0.31 -7.19
CA ALA A 147 7.85 -1.26 -8.19
C ALA A 147 6.50 -0.89 -8.82
N THR A 148 5.90 0.25 -8.45
CA THR A 148 4.47 0.52 -8.70
C THR A 148 4.20 1.71 -9.61
N ALA A 149 5.18 2.17 -10.40
CA ALA A 149 4.95 3.24 -11.36
C ALA A 149 3.87 2.81 -12.39
N PRO A 150 3.03 3.74 -12.88
CA PRO A 150 2.97 5.16 -12.53
C PRO A 150 2.27 5.42 -11.17
N TYR A 151 2.51 6.61 -10.62
CA TYR A 151 2.11 7.04 -9.29
C TYR A 151 0.86 7.94 -9.29
N LEU A 152 0.34 8.18 -8.07
CA LEU A 152 -0.94 8.81 -7.76
C LEU A 152 -2.14 7.91 -8.06
N HIS A 153 -3.30 8.24 -7.50
CA HIS A 153 -4.52 7.42 -7.56
C HIS A 153 -5.07 7.24 -8.98
N ASP A 154 -4.68 8.12 -9.90
CA ASP A 154 -5.09 8.10 -11.30
C ASP A 154 -3.93 7.77 -12.26
N GLY A 155 -2.76 7.40 -11.74
CA GLY A 155 -1.57 7.08 -12.52
C GLY A 155 -0.98 8.27 -13.30
N SER A 156 -1.31 9.51 -12.92
CA SER A 156 -0.88 10.69 -13.69
C SER A 156 0.58 11.10 -13.50
N SER A 157 1.30 10.54 -12.53
CA SER A 157 2.71 10.86 -12.30
C SER A 157 3.62 9.70 -12.70
N PRO A 158 4.47 9.84 -13.73
CA PRO A 158 5.28 8.72 -14.22
C PRO A 158 6.47 8.36 -13.32
N THR A 159 6.88 9.25 -12.40
CA THR A 159 8.09 9.06 -11.58
C THR A 159 7.88 9.61 -10.17
N LEU A 160 8.61 9.06 -9.18
CA LEU A 160 8.64 9.60 -7.81
C LEU A 160 9.14 11.05 -7.79
N LYS A 161 10.12 11.38 -8.64
CA LYS A 161 10.59 12.76 -8.80
C LYS A 161 9.47 13.69 -9.22
N ALA A 162 8.61 13.27 -10.16
CA ALA A 162 7.47 14.07 -10.60
C ALA A 162 6.42 14.23 -9.47
N VAL A 163 6.19 13.20 -8.64
CA VAL A 163 5.36 13.33 -7.43
C VAL A 163 5.88 14.42 -6.51
N LEU A 164 7.19 14.44 -6.24
CA LEU A 164 7.80 15.42 -5.33
C LEU A 164 7.99 16.83 -5.92
N THR A 165 7.71 17.03 -7.20
CA THR A 165 7.97 18.31 -7.88
C THR A 165 6.75 18.80 -8.64
N THR A 166 6.55 18.33 -9.87
CA THR A 166 5.52 18.85 -10.78
C THR A 166 4.09 18.42 -10.41
N ALA A 167 3.93 17.31 -9.69
CA ALA A 167 2.64 16.78 -9.24
C ALA A 167 2.41 17.03 -7.73
N ASN A 168 2.99 18.10 -7.20
CA ASN A 168 2.81 18.58 -5.83
C ASN A 168 2.28 20.03 -5.82
N PRO A 169 1.01 20.26 -6.21
CA PRO A 169 0.48 21.60 -6.30
C PRO A 169 0.42 22.26 -4.92
N SER A 170 1.08 23.41 -4.79
CA SER A 170 1.13 24.21 -3.56
C SER A 170 1.71 23.46 -2.35
N ASP A 171 2.64 22.52 -2.56
CA ASP A 171 3.28 21.75 -1.48
C ASP A 171 2.28 20.95 -0.61
N GLN A 172 1.13 20.55 -1.17
CA GLN A 172 0.09 19.81 -0.45
C GLN A 172 0.43 18.33 -0.21
N HIS A 173 1.36 17.77 -0.96
CA HIS A 173 1.88 16.41 -0.81
C HIS A 173 3.26 16.41 -0.11
N GLY A 174 3.38 17.20 0.96
CA GLY A 174 4.63 17.53 1.62
C GLY A 174 5.29 18.77 1.03
N LYS A 175 6.06 19.48 1.85
CA LYS A 175 6.70 20.73 1.42
C LYS A 175 8.04 20.44 0.78
N THR A 176 8.12 20.54 -0.54
CA THR A 176 9.32 20.15 -1.31
C THR A 176 9.86 21.30 -2.16
N SER A 177 9.12 22.39 -2.34
CA SER A 177 9.55 23.54 -3.15
C SER A 177 10.85 24.22 -2.71
N HIS A 178 11.25 24.03 -1.45
CA HIS A 178 12.48 24.56 -0.87
C HIS A 178 13.70 23.64 -1.08
N LEU A 179 13.49 22.40 -1.50
CA LEU A 179 14.54 21.41 -1.64
C LEU A 179 15.31 21.59 -2.95
N THR A 180 16.62 21.38 -2.87
CA THR A 180 17.50 21.32 -4.03
C THR A 180 17.24 20.05 -4.85
N PRO A 181 17.65 20.02 -6.14
CA PRO A 181 17.54 18.81 -6.96
C PRO A 181 18.22 17.57 -6.37
N SER A 182 19.33 17.74 -5.65
CA SER A 182 20.04 16.66 -4.94
C SER A 182 19.27 16.15 -3.72
N GLU A 183 18.60 17.03 -2.98
CA GLU A 183 17.76 16.63 -1.85
C GLU A 183 16.51 15.87 -2.31
N ILE A 184 15.90 16.31 -3.41
CA ILE A 184 14.81 15.56 -4.06
C ILE A 184 15.32 14.18 -4.51
N ALA A 185 16.49 14.10 -5.13
CA ALA A 185 17.07 12.82 -5.55
C ALA A 185 17.33 11.89 -4.34
N ALA A 186 17.80 12.44 -3.22
CA ALA A 186 18.00 11.68 -2.00
C ALA A 186 16.68 11.10 -1.45
N ILE A 187 15.60 11.90 -1.40
CA ILE A 187 14.27 11.39 -1.00
C ILE A 187 13.80 10.29 -1.97
N VAL A 188 13.98 10.46 -3.28
CA VAL A 188 13.65 9.42 -4.26
C VAL A 188 14.46 8.13 -3.99
N ALA A 189 15.76 8.24 -3.70
CA ALA A 189 16.60 7.10 -3.37
C ALA A 189 16.11 6.38 -2.10
N TYR A 190 15.66 7.13 -1.09
CA TYR A 190 15.05 6.55 0.11
C TYR A 190 13.77 5.79 -0.22
N LEU A 191 12.83 6.43 -0.93
CA LEU A 191 11.56 5.82 -1.34
C LEU A 191 11.79 4.56 -2.16
N GLN A 192 12.79 4.57 -3.04
CA GLN A 192 13.13 3.43 -3.87
C GLN A 192 13.62 2.21 -3.06
N GLN A 193 14.09 2.42 -1.83
CA GLN A 193 14.65 1.38 -0.97
C GLN A 193 13.68 0.94 0.15
N LEU A 194 12.44 1.43 0.14
CA LEU A 194 11.41 0.99 1.08
C LEU A 194 10.88 -0.39 0.69
N GLU A 195 10.99 -1.34 1.62
CA GLU A 195 10.51 -2.71 1.48
C GLU A 195 9.89 -3.19 2.80
N PRO A 196 8.94 -4.14 2.77
CA PRO A 196 8.42 -4.77 3.97
C PRO A 196 9.54 -5.37 4.80
N SER A 197 9.53 -5.11 6.11
CA SER A 197 10.40 -5.83 7.04
C SER A 197 10.04 -7.32 7.01
N PRO A 198 11.04 -8.21 7.03
CA PRO A 198 10.80 -9.66 7.14
C PRO A 198 10.13 -10.04 8.46
#